data_AF-A0A317SZD6-F1
#
_entry.id   AF-A0A317SZD6-F1
#
_cell.length_a   1.000
_cell.length_b   1.000
_cell.length_c   1.000
_cell.angle_alpha   90.00
_cell.angle_beta   90.00
_cell.angle_gamma   90.00
#
_symmetry.space_group_name_H-M   'P 1'
#
loop_
_entity.id
_entity.type
_entity.pdbx_description
1 polymer ?
#
loop_
_entity_poly.entity_id
_entity_poly.type
_entity_poly.pdbx_seq_one_letter_code
_entity_poly.pdbx_strand_id
1 'polypeptide(L)'
;MPSTESDAASYATTSETDFYELLQLPSSNTPLTPSLLRKSYRKASLKWHPDKNPSPEAAEIFHLLSIAYDVLSDPATRAAYDNARNARLARKRRNEAFDVNRKRMQEELESRERGAKKARTDGEDAEEQFRQQLEKLKAEGAELRRKREEAIRAAAAEEREKEDEAMADSRFSEIDRTLRVRWKRKGNEHVDEQHLRSIFSKYGAIQDCVVPPTKPDKEKKLKSALIVFTSIVAAHTAIHNTLDPGLKDLVWASGKEPDISHNHPTPKPSTSSPNPDYESITLMRMRAAEKAKIEARIRKEEEEEEAAAAEEGEEGDV
;
A
#
# COMPACT_ATOMS: atom_id res chain seq x y z
N MET A 1 -7.37 61.53 -73.05
CA MET A 1 -7.27 60.13 -72.61
C MET A 1 -5.92 59.97 -71.96
N PRO A 2 -5.81 59.92 -70.63
CA PRO A 2 -4.51 59.74 -69.99
C PRO A 2 -4.06 58.27 -70.09
N SER A 3 -2.75 58.10 -70.08
CA SER A 3 -1.96 56.92 -70.43
C SER A 3 -2.34 55.61 -69.72
N THR A 4 -2.95 54.67 -70.45
CA THR A 4 -3.42 53.36 -69.93
C THR A 4 -2.32 52.31 -69.72
N GLU A 5 -1.14 52.48 -70.36
CA GLU A 5 -0.04 51.50 -70.28
C GLU A 5 0.62 51.44 -68.90
N SER A 6 0.72 52.59 -68.20
CA SER A 6 1.30 52.70 -66.85
C SER A 6 0.44 51.95 -65.82
N ASP A 7 -0.88 52.08 -65.94
CA ASP A 7 -1.80 51.56 -64.95
C ASP A 7 -1.92 50.03 -65.05
N ALA A 8 -1.94 49.47 -66.26
CA ALA A 8 -1.98 48.02 -66.46
C ALA A 8 -0.76 47.31 -65.84
N ALA A 9 0.45 47.85 -66.02
CA ALA A 9 1.66 47.29 -65.42
C ALA A 9 1.64 47.34 -63.88
N SER A 10 1.06 48.39 -63.30
CA SER A 10 0.88 48.48 -61.85
C SER A 10 -0.07 47.39 -61.35
N TYR A 11 -1.26 47.26 -61.95
CA TYR A 11 -2.27 46.27 -61.59
C TYR A 11 -1.77 44.83 -61.79
N ALA A 12 -0.92 44.57 -62.77
CA ALA A 12 -0.30 43.26 -62.99
C ALA A 12 0.49 42.75 -61.78
N THR A 13 1.03 43.64 -60.95
CA THR A 13 1.89 43.26 -59.82
C THR A 13 1.18 43.36 -58.46
N THR A 14 0.24 44.29 -58.30
CA THR A 14 -0.47 44.53 -57.03
C THR A 14 -1.85 43.88 -56.92
N SER A 15 -2.45 43.38 -58.01
CA SER A 15 -3.79 42.81 -57.93
C SER A 15 -3.83 41.53 -57.11
N GLU A 16 -4.73 41.48 -56.12
CA GLU A 16 -5.00 40.26 -55.35
C GLU A 16 -5.96 39.30 -56.10
N THR A 17 -6.70 39.79 -57.08
CA THR A 17 -7.64 38.96 -57.85
C THR A 17 -6.92 38.18 -58.95
N ASP A 18 -7.35 36.95 -59.25
CA ASP A 18 -6.81 36.18 -60.37
C ASP A 18 -7.53 36.53 -61.68
N PHE A 19 -6.85 37.25 -62.58
CA PHE A 19 -7.39 37.64 -63.89
C PHE A 19 -7.75 36.46 -64.80
N TYR A 20 -7.06 35.32 -64.69
CA TYR A 20 -7.43 34.12 -65.44
C TYR A 20 -8.77 33.56 -64.96
N GLU A 21 -8.99 33.54 -63.65
CA GLU A 21 -10.24 33.08 -63.04
C GLU A 21 -11.39 34.04 -63.33
N LEU A 22 -11.13 35.35 -63.22
CA LEU A 22 -12.10 36.41 -63.50
C LEU A 22 -12.64 36.35 -64.93
N LEU A 23 -11.74 36.13 -65.91
CA LEU A 23 -12.11 35.98 -67.32
C LEU A 23 -12.52 34.54 -67.68
N GLN A 24 -12.60 33.62 -66.72
CA GLN A 24 -12.94 32.21 -66.93
C GLN A 24 -12.05 31.54 -67.98
N LEU A 25 -10.79 31.93 -68.02
CA LEU A 25 -9.79 31.34 -68.89
C LEU A 25 -9.21 30.07 -68.23
N PRO A 26 -8.82 29.07 -69.03
CA PRO A 26 -8.02 27.97 -68.50
C PRO A 26 -6.72 28.54 -67.89
N SER A 27 -6.19 27.85 -66.89
CA SER A 27 -5.00 28.30 -66.15
C SER A 27 -3.84 28.69 -67.09
N SER A 28 -2.92 29.53 -66.60
CA SER A 28 -1.79 30.11 -67.37
C SER A 28 -0.94 29.08 -68.15
N ASN A 29 -0.99 27.79 -67.77
CA ASN A 29 -0.35 26.67 -68.49
C ASN A 29 -0.92 26.37 -69.89
N THR A 30 -2.09 26.92 -70.26
CA THR A 30 -2.66 26.75 -71.60
C THR A 30 -2.26 27.93 -72.49
N PRO A 31 -1.87 27.70 -73.76
CA PRO A 31 -1.55 28.80 -74.67
C PRO A 31 -2.76 29.71 -74.87
N LEU A 32 -2.70 30.92 -74.30
CA LEU A 32 -3.73 31.93 -74.46
C LEU A 32 -3.62 32.54 -75.86
N THR A 33 -4.59 32.23 -76.71
CA THR A 33 -4.72 32.86 -78.03
C THR A 33 -5.46 34.19 -77.91
N PRO A 34 -5.08 35.23 -78.68
CA PRO A 34 -5.78 36.52 -78.65
C PRO A 34 -7.28 36.42 -78.96
N SER A 35 -7.67 35.46 -79.81
CA SER A 35 -9.08 35.18 -80.14
C SER A 35 -9.86 34.62 -78.95
N LEU A 36 -9.24 33.76 -78.13
CA LEU A 36 -9.84 33.22 -76.91
C LEU A 36 -10.02 34.30 -75.85
N LEU A 37 -9.00 35.15 -75.63
CA LEU A 37 -9.07 36.27 -74.69
C LEU A 37 -10.19 37.26 -75.05
N ARG A 38 -10.30 37.65 -76.33
CA ARG A 38 -11.38 38.53 -76.80
C ARG A 38 -12.76 37.90 -76.62
N LYS A 39 -12.88 36.59 -76.86
CA LYS A 39 -14.14 35.85 -76.71
C LYS A 39 -14.56 35.76 -75.24
N SER A 40 -13.62 35.45 -74.34
CA SER A 40 -13.90 35.34 -72.91
C SER A 40 -14.24 36.69 -72.31
N TYR A 41 -13.49 37.74 -72.66
CA TYR A 41 -13.78 39.12 -72.27
C TYR A 41 -15.18 39.54 -72.70
N ARG A 42 -15.53 39.40 -73.99
CA ARG A 42 -16.88 39.75 -74.48
C ARG A 42 -17.98 39.03 -73.72
N LYS A 43 -17.79 37.74 -73.40
CA LYS A 43 -18.76 36.94 -72.64
C LYS A 43 -18.89 37.45 -71.20
N ALA A 44 -17.78 37.73 -70.53
CA ALA A 44 -17.76 38.23 -69.15
C ALA A 44 -18.30 39.67 -69.06
N SER A 45 -17.91 40.56 -69.97
CA SER A 45 -18.39 41.94 -70.05
C SER A 45 -19.89 42.02 -70.31
N LEU A 46 -20.46 41.15 -71.16
CA LEU A 46 -21.91 41.09 -71.35
C LEU A 46 -22.66 40.64 -70.10
N LYS A 47 -22.05 39.75 -69.31
CA LYS A 47 -22.62 39.27 -68.04
C LYS A 47 -22.61 40.38 -66.99
N TRP A 48 -21.56 41.19 -66.94
CA TRP A 48 -21.37 42.21 -65.90
C TRP A 48 -21.58 43.65 -66.40
N HIS A 49 -22.27 43.84 -67.53
CA HIS A 49 -22.44 45.17 -68.11
C HIS A 49 -23.33 46.05 -67.21
N PRO A 50 -22.90 47.28 -66.86
CA PRO A 50 -23.65 48.15 -65.93
C PRO A 50 -25.04 48.55 -66.43
N ASP A 51 -25.23 48.62 -67.76
CA ASP A 51 -26.54 48.89 -68.38
C ASP A 51 -27.55 47.73 -68.21
N LYS A 52 -27.06 46.49 -68.17
CA LYS A 52 -27.91 45.29 -68.03
C LYS A 52 -28.04 44.83 -66.58
N ASN A 53 -27.08 45.19 -65.73
CA ASN A 53 -27.03 44.86 -64.32
C ASN A 53 -26.80 46.13 -63.49
N PRO A 54 -27.85 46.73 -62.92
CA PRO A 54 -27.76 47.99 -62.15
C PRO A 54 -27.14 47.80 -60.74
N SER A 55 -26.44 46.69 -60.49
CA SER A 55 -25.73 46.47 -59.22
C SER A 55 -24.42 47.28 -59.18
N PRO A 56 -24.06 47.90 -58.04
CA PRO A 56 -22.76 48.57 -57.89
C PRO A 56 -21.58 47.60 -58.11
N GLU A 57 -21.72 46.34 -57.71
CA GLU A 57 -20.70 45.30 -57.92
C GLU A 57 -20.46 45.01 -59.41
N ALA A 58 -21.49 45.15 -60.26
CA ALA A 58 -21.34 44.90 -61.69
C ALA A 58 -20.41 45.93 -62.35
N ALA A 59 -20.49 47.20 -61.91
CA ALA A 59 -19.60 48.26 -62.39
C ALA A 59 -18.14 48.01 -61.97
N GLU A 60 -17.91 47.59 -60.73
CA GLU A 60 -16.57 47.26 -60.20
C GLU A 60 -15.96 46.05 -60.92
N ILE A 61 -16.72 44.97 -61.09
CA ILE A 61 -16.28 43.77 -61.81
C ILE A 61 -16.04 44.09 -63.29
N PHE A 62 -16.87 44.92 -63.92
CA PHE A 62 -16.67 45.35 -65.30
C PHE A 62 -15.38 46.16 -65.48
N HIS A 63 -15.06 47.03 -64.53
CA HIS A 63 -13.80 47.76 -64.52
C HIS A 63 -12.62 46.79 -64.36
N LEU A 64 -12.70 45.84 -63.43
CA LEU A 64 -11.67 44.83 -63.22
C LEU A 64 -11.48 43.90 -64.44
N LEU A 65 -12.56 43.58 -65.15
CA LEU A 65 -12.52 42.82 -66.41
C LEU A 65 -11.78 43.59 -67.51
N SER A 66 -11.95 44.91 -67.56
CA SER A 66 -11.25 45.78 -68.51
C SER A 66 -9.74 45.78 -68.21
N ILE A 67 -9.37 45.96 -66.93
CA ILE A 67 -7.98 45.88 -66.46
C ILE A 67 -7.38 44.50 -66.77
N ALA A 68 -8.11 43.42 -66.47
CA ALA A 68 -7.67 42.05 -66.73
C ALA A 68 -7.42 41.80 -68.23
N TYR A 69 -8.27 42.34 -69.10
CA TYR A 69 -8.07 42.25 -70.54
C TYR A 69 -6.82 43.02 -70.97
N ASP A 70 -6.63 44.25 -70.48
CA ASP A 70 -5.47 45.07 -70.83
C ASP A 70 -4.16 44.38 -70.41
N VAL A 71 -4.08 43.90 -69.17
CA VAL A 71 -2.91 43.18 -68.62
C VAL A 71 -2.60 41.88 -69.36
N LEU A 72 -3.61 41.12 -69.78
CA LEU A 72 -3.40 39.83 -70.46
C LEU A 72 -3.24 39.96 -71.98
N SER A 73 -3.60 41.12 -72.55
CA SER A 73 -3.55 41.37 -73.99
C SER A 73 -2.14 41.64 -74.50
N ASP A 74 -1.33 42.35 -73.71
CA ASP A 74 0.06 42.67 -74.04
C ASP A 74 1.01 41.60 -73.46
N PRO A 75 1.91 41.02 -74.28
CA PRO A 75 2.87 40.01 -73.81
C PRO A 75 3.76 40.46 -72.64
N ALA A 76 4.16 41.73 -72.58
CA ALA A 76 5.09 42.20 -71.54
C ALA A 76 4.41 42.32 -70.18
N THR A 77 3.27 43.00 -70.11
CA THR A 77 2.43 43.10 -68.91
C THR A 77 1.88 41.74 -68.46
N ARG A 78 1.53 40.86 -69.39
CA ARG A 78 1.14 39.48 -69.08
C ARG A 78 2.28 38.70 -68.41
N ALA A 79 3.49 38.80 -68.94
CA ALA A 79 4.64 38.11 -68.35
C ALA A 79 4.92 38.61 -66.92
N ALA A 80 4.79 39.92 -66.68
CA ALA A 80 4.91 40.49 -65.34
C ALA A 80 3.83 39.94 -64.38
N TYR A 81 2.58 39.89 -64.84
CA TYR A 81 1.46 39.32 -64.08
C TYR A 81 1.68 37.83 -63.77
N ASP A 82 2.03 37.02 -64.77
CA ASP A 82 2.28 35.58 -64.62
C ASP A 82 3.41 35.32 -63.60
N ASN A 83 4.48 36.12 -63.64
CA ASN A 83 5.58 36.05 -62.67
C ASN A 83 5.12 36.40 -61.24
N ALA A 84 4.41 37.52 -61.06
CA ALA A 84 3.89 37.95 -59.76
C ALA A 84 2.90 36.92 -59.18
N ARG A 85 2.01 36.41 -60.02
CA ARG A 85 1.03 35.36 -59.68
C ARG A 85 1.72 34.08 -59.24
N ASN A 86 2.71 33.61 -59.99
CA ASN A 86 3.47 32.40 -59.66
C ASN A 86 4.26 32.56 -58.35
N ALA A 87 4.89 33.72 -58.12
CA ALA A 87 5.59 34.02 -56.87
C ALA A 87 4.63 33.97 -55.67
N ARG A 88 3.42 34.53 -55.80
CA ARG A 88 2.37 34.48 -54.76
C ARG A 88 1.91 33.06 -54.48
N LEU A 89 1.63 32.27 -55.52
CA LEU A 89 1.24 30.86 -55.38
C LEU A 89 2.34 30.01 -54.73
N ALA A 90 3.60 30.24 -55.12
CA ALA A 90 4.75 29.57 -54.52
C ALA A 90 4.91 29.93 -53.04
N ARG A 91 4.73 31.22 -52.66
CA ARG A 91 4.75 31.64 -51.26
C ARG A 91 3.62 30.98 -50.45
N LYS A 92 2.41 30.94 -50.99
CA LYS A 92 1.26 30.28 -50.35
C LYS A 92 1.54 28.80 -50.08
N ARG A 93 2.02 28.07 -51.09
CA ARG A 93 2.39 26.64 -50.95
C ARG A 93 3.48 26.40 -49.90
N ARG A 94 4.49 27.27 -49.84
CA ARG A 94 5.54 27.17 -48.81
C ARG A 94 4.95 27.36 -47.42
N ASN A 95 4.15 28.40 -47.21
CA ASN A 95 3.52 28.67 -45.92
C ASN A 95 2.62 27.50 -45.48
N GLU A 96 1.79 26.98 -46.39
CA GLU A 96 0.94 25.80 -46.11
C GLU A 96 1.78 24.58 -45.71
N ALA A 97 2.90 24.32 -46.40
CA ALA A 97 3.80 23.23 -46.05
C ALA A 97 4.44 23.41 -44.66
N PHE A 98 4.85 24.64 -44.32
CA PHE A 98 5.39 24.95 -42.99
C PHE A 98 4.33 24.79 -41.90
N ASP A 99 3.09 25.20 -42.15
CA ASP A 99 1.98 25.06 -41.20
C ASP A 99 1.64 23.60 -40.93
N VAL A 100 1.64 22.75 -41.97
CA VAL A 100 1.45 21.30 -41.83
C VAL A 100 2.57 20.69 -40.98
N ASN A 101 3.84 21.04 -41.27
CA ASN A 101 4.96 20.51 -40.49
C ASN A 101 4.94 21.00 -39.04
N ARG A 102 4.57 22.27 -38.81
CA ARG A 102 4.40 22.84 -37.47
C ARG A 102 3.33 22.09 -36.68
N LYS A 103 2.16 21.86 -37.28
CA LYS A 103 1.07 21.11 -36.63
C LYS A 103 1.51 19.69 -36.28
N ARG A 104 2.17 19.00 -37.21
CA ARG A 104 2.70 17.65 -36.96
C ARG A 104 3.70 17.64 -35.80
N MET A 105 4.62 18.60 -35.76
CA MET A 105 5.61 18.72 -34.70
C MET A 105 4.95 19.01 -33.34
N GLN A 106 3.93 19.88 -33.32
CA GLN A 106 3.17 20.18 -32.12
C GLN A 106 2.43 18.93 -31.59
N GLU A 107 1.73 18.21 -32.46
CA GLU A 107 1.03 16.98 -32.08
C GLU A 107 1.98 15.90 -31.55
N GLU A 108 3.16 15.75 -32.17
CA GLU A 108 4.19 14.82 -31.70
C GLU A 108 4.72 15.20 -30.31
N LEU A 109 5.01 16.49 -30.08
CA LEU A 109 5.44 16.99 -28.78
C LEU A 109 4.36 16.78 -27.71
N GLU A 110 3.12 17.18 -27.99
CA GLU A 110 2.01 17.01 -27.04
C GLU A 110 1.75 15.53 -26.73
N SER A 111 1.86 14.64 -27.72
CA SER A 111 1.72 13.19 -27.53
C SER A 111 2.81 12.66 -26.60
N ARG A 112 4.07 13.06 -26.80
CA ARG A 112 5.19 12.69 -25.92
C ARG A 112 5.02 13.24 -24.51
N GLU A 113 4.61 14.49 -24.37
CA GLU A 113 4.38 15.10 -23.06
C GLU A 113 3.24 14.41 -22.31
N ARG A 114 2.14 14.07 -23.00
CA ARG A 114 1.05 13.28 -22.41
C ARG A 114 1.53 11.90 -21.99
N GLY A 115 2.32 11.23 -22.82
CA GLY A 115 2.91 9.92 -22.51
C GLY A 115 3.80 9.96 -21.26
N ALA A 116 4.70 10.95 -21.19
CA ALA A 116 5.59 11.13 -20.04
C ALA A 116 4.82 11.48 -18.76
N LYS A 117 3.82 12.36 -18.86
CA LYS A 117 2.96 12.72 -17.72
C LYS A 117 2.19 11.51 -17.22
N LYS A 118 1.62 10.70 -18.11
CA LYS A 118 0.91 9.47 -17.76
C LYS A 118 1.84 8.45 -17.08
N ALA A 119 3.05 8.25 -17.63
CA ALA A 119 4.01 7.34 -17.03
C ALA A 119 4.41 7.76 -15.60
N ARG A 120 4.51 9.07 -15.33
CA ARG A 120 4.74 9.58 -13.97
C ARG A 120 3.58 9.29 -13.03
N THR A 121 2.35 9.60 -13.44
CA THR A 121 1.16 9.34 -12.62
C THR A 121 0.96 7.86 -12.35
N ASP A 122 1.11 7.02 -13.37
CA ASP A 122 1.00 5.56 -13.23
C ASP A 122 2.08 5.02 -12.27
N GLY A 123 3.29 5.63 -12.27
CA GLY A 123 4.36 5.32 -11.33
C GLY A 123 4.05 5.72 -9.88
N GLU A 124 3.52 6.93 -9.68
CA GLU A 124 3.10 7.44 -8.36
C GLU A 124 1.98 6.56 -7.75
N ASP A 125 0.99 6.19 -8.57
CA ASP A 125 -0.12 5.31 -8.16
C ASP A 125 0.40 3.91 -7.78
N ALA A 126 1.34 3.34 -8.55
CA ALA A 126 1.94 2.04 -8.25
C ALA A 126 2.77 2.07 -6.96
N GLU A 127 3.53 3.14 -6.73
CA GLU A 127 4.30 3.33 -5.50
C GLU A 127 3.37 3.44 -4.29
N GLU A 128 2.26 4.17 -4.40
CA GLU A 128 1.27 4.27 -3.34
C GLU A 128 0.61 2.93 -3.02
N GLN A 129 0.22 2.16 -4.03
CA GLN A 129 -0.29 0.80 -3.84
C GLN A 129 0.72 -0.10 -3.10
N PHE A 130 1.99 -0.01 -3.47
CA PHE A 130 3.05 -0.77 -2.82
C PHE A 130 3.25 -0.33 -1.36
N ARG A 131 3.22 0.98 -1.07
CA ARG A 131 3.27 1.50 0.32
C ARG A 131 2.14 0.94 1.17
N GLN A 132 0.91 0.95 0.65
CA GLN A 132 -0.26 0.42 1.38
C GLN A 132 -0.12 -1.09 1.65
N GLN A 133 0.36 -1.86 0.69
CA GLN A 133 0.64 -3.28 0.89
C GLN A 133 1.70 -3.51 1.97
N LEU A 134 2.77 -2.71 1.96
CA LEU A 134 3.84 -2.80 2.94
C LEU A 134 3.37 -2.44 4.35
N GLU A 135 2.52 -1.40 4.48
CA GLU A 135 1.92 -1.02 5.75
C GLU A 135 1.02 -2.13 6.30
N LYS A 136 0.19 -2.74 5.45
CA LYS A 136 -0.67 -3.87 5.82
C LYS A 136 0.16 -5.05 6.32
N LEU A 137 1.24 -5.41 5.62
CA LEU A 137 2.12 -6.51 6.02
C LEU A 137 2.85 -6.21 7.33
N LYS A 138 3.28 -4.96 7.55
CA LYS A 138 3.88 -4.53 8.82
C LYS A 138 2.89 -4.63 9.98
N ALA A 139 1.65 -4.18 9.78
CA ALA A 139 0.60 -4.25 10.79
C ALA A 139 0.26 -5.70 11.14
N GLU A 140 0.12 -6.57 10.14
CA GLU A 140 -0.12 -8.00 10.35
C GLU A 140 1.04 -8.66 11.11
N GLY A 141 2.29 -8.34 10.75
CA GLY A 141 3.46 -8.82 11.49
C GLY A 141 3.53 -8.32 12.93
N ALA A 142 3.13 -7.07 13.19
CA ALA A 142 3.09 -6.50 14.54
C ALA A 142 2.01 -7.16 15.40
N GLU A 143 0.81 -7.37 14.86
CA GLU A 143 -0.27 -8.10 15.53
C GLU A 143 0.14 -9.54 15.89
N LEU A 144 0.81 -10.23 14.96
CA LEU A 144 1.28 -11.59 15.21
C LEU A 144 2.32 -11.65 16.34
N ARG A 145 3.28 -10.70 16.37
CA ARG A 145 4.26 -10.59 17.46
C ARG A 145 3.58 -10.28 18.79
N ARG A 146 2.62 -9.35 18.83
CA ARG A 146 1.88 -9.03 20.05
C ARG A 146 1.14 -10.26 20.60
N LYS A 147 0.42 -10.98 19.74
CA LYS A 147 -0.28 -12.22 20.14
C LYS A 147 0.68 -13.29 20.65
N ARG A 148 1.85 -13.43 20.02
CA ARG A 148 2.88 -14.38 20.47
C ARG A 148 3.46 -13.99 21.82
N GLU A 149 3.76 -12.71 22.04
CA GLU A 149 4.25 -12.20 23.31
C GLU A 149 3.20 -12.37 24.42
N GLU A 150 1.94 -12.05 24.15
CA GLU A 150 0.83 -12.25 25.07
C GLU A 150 0.64 -13.72 25.43
N ALA A 151 0.71 -14.63 24.45
CA ALA A 151 0.62 -16.06 24.68
C ALA A 151 1.79 -16.59 25.54
N ILE A 152 3.01 -16.13 25.27
CA ILE A 152 4.18 -16.48 26.10
C ILE A 152 4.01 -15.95 27.52
N ARG A 153 3.52 -14.72 27.69
CA ARG A 153 3.28 -14.12 29.01
C ARG A 153 2.18 -14.85 29.77
N ALA A 154 1.10 -15.23 29.09
CA ALA A 154 0.01 -16.00 29.69
C ALA A 154 0.47 -17.38 30.13
N ALA A 155 1.21 -18.09 29.28
CA ALA A 155 1.79 -19.39 29.64
C ALA A 155 2.76 -19.29 30.83
N ALA A 156 3.59 -18.24 30.87
CA ALA A 156 4.49 -18.00 32.00
C ALA A 156 3.75 -17.63 33.29
N ALA A 157 2.60 -16.94 33.20
CA ALA A 157 1.76 -16.64 34.35
C ALA A 157 1.08 -17.91 34.88
N GLU A 158 0.54 -18.75 33.99
CA GLU A 158 -0.08 -20.03 34.34
C GLU A 158 0.93 -21.00 34.97
N GLU A 159 2.17 -21.05 34.47
CA GLU A 159 3.27 -21.81 35.09
C GLU A 159 3.57 -21.29 36.51
N ARG A 160 3.65 -19.96 36.69
CA ARG A 160 3.88 -19.37 38.04
C ARG A 160 2.74 -19.66 39.00
N GLU A 161 1.48 -19.58 38.56
CA GLU A 161 0.33 -19.93 39.40
C GLU A 161 0.38 -21.41 39.81
N LYS A 162 0.75 -22.31 38.90
CA LYS A 162 0.96 -23.74 39.22
C LYS A 162 2.12 -23.95 40.19
N GLU A 163 3.22 -23.22 40.03
CA GLU A 163 4.36 -23.26 40.95
C GLU A 163 3.98 -22.75 42.34
N ASP A 164 3.21 -21.66 42.43
CA ASP A 164 2.71 -21.09 43.69
C ASP A 164 1.71 -22.04 44.38
N GLU A 165 0.78 -22.65 43.62
CA GLU A 165 -0.14 -23.67 44.13
C GLU A 165 0.61 -24.92 44.61
N ALA A 166 1.58 -25.42 43.83
CA ALA A 166 2.41 -26.56 44.23
C ALA A 166 3.28 -26.25 45.46
N MET A 167 3.80 -25.02 45.58
CA MET A 167 4.55 -24.56 46.75
C MET A 167 3.63 -24.41 47.98
N ALA A 168 2.39 -23.96 47.80
CA ALA A 168 1.39 -23.89 48.85
C ALA A 168 0.97 -25.28 49.36
N ASP A 169 0.79 -26.25 48.46
CA ASP A 169 0.51 -27.65 48.80
C ASP A 169 1.73 -28.34 49.44
N SER A 170 2.96 -27.96 49.07
CA SER A 170 4.19 -28.46 49.69
C SER A 170 4.49 -27.83 51.06
N ARG A 171 3.84 -26.72 51.45
CA ARG A 171 4.10 -26.01 52.71
C ARG A 171 3.59 -26.75 53.94
N PHE A 172 2.57 -27.59 53.79
CA PHE A 172 1.96 -28.32 54.88
C PHE A 172 2.15 -29.82 54.69
N SER A 173 2.69 -30.49 55.70
CA SER A 173 2.88 -31.94 55.67
C SER A 173 1.55 -32.66 55.87
N GLU A 174 1.47 -33.93 55.47
CA GLU A 174 0.29 -34.77 55.70
C GLU A 174 -0.16 -34.76 57.18
N ILE A 175 0.78 -34.65 58.11
CA ILE A 175 0.49 -34.58 59.54
C ILE A 175 -0.23 -33.29 59.97
N ASP A 176 -0.03 -32.19 59.24
CA ASP A 176 -0.64 -30.88 59.49
C ASP A 176 -2.10 -30.82 59.01
N ARG A 177 -2.48 -31.69 58.07
CA ARG A 177 -3.87 -31.87 57.60
C ARG A 177 -4.57 -33.07 58.23
N THR A 178 -3.97 -33.67 59.26
CA THR A 178 -4.51 -34.85 59.96
C THR A 178 -5.12 -34.46 61.30
N LEU A 179 -6.38 -34.85 61.50
CA LEU A 179 -7.08 -34.76 62.79
C LEU A 179 -7.17 -36.13 63.45
N ARG A 180 -7.04 -36.15 64.77
CA ARG A 180 -7.29 -37.32 65.61
C ARG A 180 -8.60 -37.15 66.35
N VAL A 181 -9.56 -38.03 66.05
CA VAL A 181 -10.87 -38.09 66.71
C VAL A 181 -10.90 -39.21 67.74
N ARG A 182 -11.55 -38.99 68.89
CA ARG A 182 -11.76 -39.99 69.95
C ARG A 182 -13.22 -40.09 70.35
N TRP A 183 -13.72 -41.30 70.58
CA TRP A 183 -15.12 -41.55 70.98
C TRP A 183 -15.23 -42.69 71.99
N LYS A 184 -16.34 -42.76 72.74
CA LYS A 184 -16.60 -43.83 73.73
C LYS A 184 -16.95 -45.14 73.02
N ARG A 185 -16.39 -46.25 73.48
CA ARG A 185 -16.67 -47.58 72.92
C ARG A 185 -18.08 -48.07 73.26
N LYS A 186 -18.53 -47.84 74.50
CA LYS A 186 -19.85 -48.26 75.00
C LYS A 186 -20.89 -47.20 74.64
N GLY A 187 -21.84 -47.55 73.76
CA GLY A 187 -22.90 -46.65 73.26
C GLY A 187 -22.72 -46.19 71.80
N ASN A 188 -21.50 -46.23 71.27
CA ASN A 188 -21.19 -45.79 69.89
C ASN A 188 -20.47 -46.91 69.12
N GLU A 189 -21.08 -48.11 69.10
CA GLU A 189 -20.50 -49.29 68.44
C GLU A 189 -20.55 -49.20 66.92
N HIS A 190 -21.42 -48.34 66.37
CA HIS A 190 -21.58 -48.07 64.93
C HIS A 190 -20.53 -47.11 64.34
N VAL A 191 -19.64 -46.55 65.17
CA VAL A 191 -18.62 -45.60 64.68
C VAL A 191 -17.48 -46.40 64.09
N ASP A 192 -17.55 -46.59 62.79
CA ASP A 192 -16.55 -47.21 61.93
C ASP A 192 -15.94 -46.19 60.95
N GLU A 193 -15.04 -46.66 60.08
CA GLU A 193 -14.37 -45.80 59.11
C GLU A 193 -15.37 -45.10 58.16
N GLN A 194 -16.40 -45.82 57.71
CA GLN A 194 -17.39 -45.29 56.77
C GLN A 194 -18.26 -44.21 57.42
N HIS A 195 -18.66 -44.41 58.66
CA HIS A 195 -19.42 -43.43 59.43
C HIS A 195 -18.59 -42.16 59.70
N LEU A 196 -17.32 -42.30 60.08
CA LEU A 196 -16.42 -41.15 60.25
C LEU A 196 -16.22 -40.41 58.93
N ARG A 197 -16.00 -41.11 57.82
CA ARG A 197 -15.93 -40.48 56.50
C ARG A 197 -17.21 -39.72 56.16
N SER A 198 -18.37 -40.27 56.47
CA SER A 198 -19.67 -39.61 56.25
C SER A 198 -19.86 -38.34 57.09
N ILE A 199 -19.44 -38.35 58.36
CA ILE A 199 -19.54 -37.18 59.24
C ILE A 199 -18.60 -36.06 58.77
N PHE A 200 -17.37 -36.41 58.41
CA PHE A 200 -16.32 -35.44 58.16
C PHE A 200 -16.21 -34.97 56.70
N SER A 201 -16.80 -35.70 55.73
CA SER A 201 -16.81 -35.31 54.32
C SER A 201 -17.50 -33.97 54.07
N LYS A 202 -18.44 -33.57 54.93
CA LYS A 202 -19.13 -32.27 54.86
C LYS A 202 -18.21 -31.07 55.07
N TYR A 203 -17.04 -31.27 55.69
CA TYR A 203 -16.05 -30.21 55.91
C TYR A 203 -14.96 -30.17 54.84
N GLY A 204 -14.85 -31.21 54.01
CA GLY A 204 -13.94 -31.27 52.86
C GLY A 204 -13.59 -32.72 52.47
N ALA A 205 -12.85 -32.86 51.38
CA ALA A 205 -12.45 -34.17 50.87
C ALA A 205 -11.45 -34.85 51.83
N ILE A 206 -11.73 -36.12 52.13
CA ILE A 206 -10.92 -36.95 53.01
C ILE A 206 -9.98 -37.79 52.14
N GLN A 207 -8.68 -37.61 52.33
CA GLN A 207 -7.66 -38.42 51.67
C GLN A 207 -7.63 -39.82 52.28
N ASP A 208 -7.53 -39.92 53.61
CA ASP A 208 -7.51 -41.20 54.31
C ASP A 208 -8.19 -41.13 55.70
N CYS A 209 -8.70 -42.27 56.17
CA CYS A 209 -9.30 -42.42 57.48
C CYS A 209 -8.86 -43.75 58.09
N VAL A 210 -8.02 -43.71 59.11
CA VAL A 210 -7.45 -44.90 59.73
C VAL A 210 -8.00 -45.07 61.14
N VAL A 211 -8.63 -46.22 61.40
CA VAL A 211 -9.05 -46.64 62.74
C VAL A 211 -8.08 -47.71 63.22
N PRO A 212 -7.10 -47.40 64.10
CA PRO A 212 -6.13 -48.38 64.55
C PRO A 212 -6.82 -49.54 65.30
N PRO A 213 -6.40 -50.79 65.07
CA PRO A 213 -6.94 -51.92 65.80
C PRO A 213 -6.63 -51.78 67.30
N THR A 214 -7.66 -51.90 68.13
CA THR A 214 -7.49 -51.87 69.59
C THR A 214 -6.86 -53.18 70.06
N LYS A 215 -5.68 -53.12 70.71
CA LYS A 215 -5.09 -54.28 71.38
C LYS A 215 -6.08 -54.86 72.41
N PRO A 216 -6.18 -56.19 72.57
CA PRO A 216 -7.16 -56.83 73.45
C PRO A 216 -6.91 -56.60 74.94
N ASP A 217 -5.80 -55.97 75.32
CA ASP A 217 -5.43 -55.75 76.71
C ASP A 217 -5.61 -54.29 77.16
N LYS A 218 -6.30 -54.14 78.30
CA LYS A 218 -6.63 -52.93 79.08
C LYS A 218 -7.74 -52.01 78.54
N GLU A 219 -8.91 -52.13 79.17
CA GLU A 219 -9.92 -51.11 79.57
C GLU A 219 -9.90 -49.68 78.99
N LYS A 220 -9.52 -49.48 77.72
CA LYS A 220 -9.67 -48.17 77.08
C LYS A 220 -11.14 -47.98 76.75
N LYS A 221 -11.81 -47.18 77.58
CA LYS A 221 -13.21 -46.74 77.38
C LYS A 221 -13.40 -45.95 76.07
N LEU A 222 -12.31 -45.54 75.40
CA LEU A 222 -12.29 -44.71 74.20
C LEU A 222 -11.57 -45.40 73.04
N LYS A 223 -12.15 -45.32 71.84
CA LYS A 223 -11.50 -45.59 70.55
C LYS A 223 -11.01 -44.28 69.94
N SER A 224 -10.06 -44.37 69.01
CA SER A 224 -9.54 -43.22 68.27
C SER A 224 -9.39 -43.54 66.78
N ALA A 225 -9.46 -42.53 65.94
CA ALA A 225 -9.14 -42.61 64.51
C ALA A 225 -8.34 -41.39 64.08
N LEU A 226 -7.62 -41.53 62.98
CA LEU A 226 -6.93 -40.45 62.28
C LEU A 226 -7.68 -40.17 60.98
N ILE A 227 -7.97 -38.90 60.72
CA ILE A 227 -8.65 -38.42 59.52
C ILE A 227 -7.70 -37.47 58.83
N VAL A 228 -7.21 -37.87 57.66
CA VAL A 228 -6.33 -37.08 56.81
C VAL A 228 -7.18 -36.38 55.76
N PHE A 229 -7.25 -35.05 55.82
CA PHE A 229 -7.94 -34.27 54.78
C PHE A 229 -7.01 -34.02 53.59
N THR A 230 -7.57 -33.78 52.41
CA THR A 230 -6.77 -33.34 51.25
C THR A 230 -6.26 -31.91 51.42
N SER A 231 -7.05 -31.05 52.07
CA SER A 231 -6.73 -29.64 52.31
C SER A 231 -6.64 -29.33 53.81
N ILE A 232 -5.63 -28.57 54.19
CA ILE A 232 -5.48 -28.07 55.57
C ILE A 232 -6.65 -27.16 56.00
N VAL A 233 -7.24 -26.44 55.05
CA VAL A 233 -8.42 -25.59 55.29
C VAL A 233 -9.62 -26.46 55.71
N ALA A 234 -9.79 -27.63 55.11
CA ALA A 234 -10.85 -28.57 55.48
C ALA A 234 -10.64 -29.12 56.92
N ALA A 235 -9.40 -29.45 57.28
CA ALA A 235 -9.07 -29.89 58.64
C ALA A 235 -9.35 -28.78 59.69
N HIS A 236 -8.98 -27.53 59.38
CA HIS A 236 -9.26 -26.39 60.27
C HIS A 236 -10.77 -26.13 60.39
N THR A 237 -11.50 -26.22 59.28
CA THR A 237 -12.97 -26.06 59.30
C THR A 237 -13.65 -27.18 60.11
N ALA A 238 -13.14 -28.41 60.01
CA ALA A 238 -13.67 -29.56 60.73
C ALA A 238 -13.46 -29.44 62.25
N ILE A 239 -12.27 -29.01 62.71
CA ILE A 239 -12.00 -28.93 64.16
C ILE A 239 -12.81 -27.83 64.87
N HIS A 240 -13.06 -26.71 64.19
CA HIS A 240 -13.80 -25.58 64.76
C HIS A 240 -15.33 -25.74 64.67
N ASN A 241 -15.84 -26.52 63.71
CA ASN A 241 -17.28 -26.64 63.45
C ASN A 241 -17.86 -28.05 63.65
N THR A 242 -17.14 -28.97 64.29
CA THR A 242 -17.67 -30.32 64.59
C THR A 242 -18.69 -30.26 65.72
N LEU A 243 -19.93 -30.62 65.39
CA LEU A 243 -21.08 -30.56 66.29
C LEU A 243 -21.64 -31.94 66.68
N ASP A 244 -20.90 -33.03 66.43
CA ASP A 244 -21.44 -34.37 66.67
C ASP A 244 -21.38 -34.74 68.17
N PRO A 245 -22.55 -34.92 68.84
CA PRO A 245 -22.62 -35.23 70.27
C PRO A 245 -22.05 -36.62 70.62
N GLY A 246 -21.80 -37.49 69.65
CA GLY A 246 -21.18 -38.81 69.85
C GLY A 246 -19.65 -38.79 69.95
N LEU A 247 -18.99 -37.72 69.51
CA LEU A 247 -17.54 -37.60 69.53
C LEU A 247 -17.08 -36.96 70.84
N LYS A 248 -16.06 -37.53 71.49
CA LYS A 248 -15.57 -37.04 72.78
C LYS A 248 -14.54 -35.93 72.60
N ASP A 249 -13.64 -36.08 71.63
CA ASP A 249 -12.52 -35.17 71.46
C ASP A 249 -12.00 -35.20 70.02
N LEU A 250 -11.61 -34.03 69.51
CA LEU A 250 -11.05 -33.83 68.18
C LEU A 250 -9.86 -32.89 68.29
N VAL A 251 -8.67 -33.37 67.93
CA VAL A 251 -7.41 -32.64 68.11
C VAL A 251 -6.53 -32.85 66.88
N TRP A 252 -5.68 -31.88 66.56
CA TRP A 252 -4.61 -32.02 65.55
C TRP A 252 -3.69 -33.21 65.86
N ALA A 253 -3.34 -34.00 64.84
CA ALA A 253 -2.45 -35.16 65.00
C ALA A 253 -1.02 -34.76 65.35
N SER A 254 -0.55 -33.61 64.85
CA SER A 254 0.72 -32.96 65.22
C SER A 254 0.73 -32.44 66.67
N GLY A 255 -0.44 -32.34 67.32
CA GLY A 255 -0.61 -31.82 68.67
C GLY A 255 -0.62 -30.29 68.79
N LYS A 256 -0.36 -29.56 67.70
CA LYS A 256 -0.46 -28.10 67.61
C LYS A 256 -1.27 -27.71 66.40
N GLU A 257 -2.07 -26.65 66.52
CA GLU A 257 -2.76 -26.07 65.39
C GLU A 257 -1.74 -25.48 64.41
N PRO A 258 -1.75 -25.89 63.13
CA PRO A 258 -0.84 -25.34 62.13
C PRO A 258 -1.16 -23.86 61.86
N ASP A 259 -0.12 -23.04 61.73
CA ASP A 259 -0.27 -21.62 61.45
C ASP A 259 -0.61 -21.37 59.97
N ILE A 260 -1.87 -21.01 59.73
CA ILE A 260 -2.40 -20.63 58.41
C ILE A 260 -2.27 -19.12 58.13
N SER A 261 -1.71 -18.34 59.06
CA SER A 261 -1.73 -16.88 59.05
C SER A 261 -0.35 -16.24 58.93
N HIS A 262 0.24 -16.16 57.72
CA HIS A 262 1.04 -14.96 57.36
C HIS A 262 1.42 -14.81 55.87
N ASN A 263 1.45 -13.51 55.52
CA ASN A 263 1.78 -12.83 54.26
C ASN A 263 3.06 -13.33 53.58
N HIS A 264 2.98 -13.31 52.26
CA HIS A 264 4.07 -13.51 51.30
C HIS A 264 5.27 -12.58 51.61
N PRO A 265 6.52 -13.08 51.66
CA PRO A 265 7.69 -12.22 51.44
C PRO A 265 7.68 -11.82 49.97
N THR A 266 7.43 -10.55 49.67
CA THR A 266 7.45 -10.04 48.29
C THR A 266 8.85 -10.21 47.69
N PRO A 267 9.02 -10.90 46.55
CA PRO A 267 10.29 -10.89 45.85
C PRO A 267 10.48 -9.52 45.18
N LYS A 268 11.61 -8.87 45.48
CA LYS A 268 12.03 -7.61 44.85
C LYS A 268 12.19 -7.82 43.33
N PRO A 269 11.84 -6.82 42.50
CA PRO A 269 12.07 -6.92 41.05
C PRO A 269 13.57 -6.96 40.77
N SER A 270 14.05 -8.10 40.28
CA SER A 270 15.38 -8.21 39.69
C SER A 270 15.39 -7.49 38.35
N THR A 271 16.06 -6.34 38.31
CA THR A 271 16.53 -5.69 37.09
C THR A 271 17.50 -6.62 36.36
N SER A 272 17.01 -7.40 35.41
CA SER A 272 17.87 -8.05 34.41
C SER A 272 17.88 -7.17 33.16
N SER A 273 19.07 -6.66 32.81
CA SER A 273 19.32 -5.89 31.60
C SER A 273 18.86 -6.68 30.36
N PRO A 274 18.27 -6.01 29.35
CA PRO A 274 17.83 -6.69 28.14
C PRO A 274 19.06 -7.11 27.34
N ASN A 275 19.31 -8.42 27.28
CA ASN A 275 20.21 -8.98 26.28
C ASN A 275 19.63 -8.67 24.89
N PRO A 276 20.49 -8.37 23.89
CA PRO A 276 20.02 -7.96 22.57
C PRO A 276 19.22 -9.10 21.94
N ASP A 277 17.95 -8.83 21.64
CA ASP A 277 17.01 -9.79 21.09
C ASP A 277 17.61 -10.47 19.85
N TYR A 278 17.48 -11.79 19.79
CA TYR A 278 17.92 -12.65 18.68
C TYR A 278 17.47 -12.13 17.29
N GLU A 279 16.34 -11.43 17.23
CA GLU A 279 15.81 -10.76 16.04
C GLU A 279 16.70 -9.61 15.55
N SER A 280 17.32 -8.86 16.47
CA SER A 280 18.27 -7.78 16.17
C SER A 280 19.58 -8.31 15.57
N ILE A 281 20.09 -9.43 16.08
CA ILE A 281 21.30 -10.09 15.56
C ILE A 281 21.05 -10.64 14.16
N THR A 282 19.85 -11.18 13.92
CA THR A 282 19.45 -11.75 12.63
C THR A 282 19.27 -10.66 11.57
N LEU A 283 18.61 -9.54 11.92
CA LEU A 283 18.50 -8.38 11.04
C LEU A 283 19.86 -7.75 10.73
N MET A 284 20.77 -7.68 11.71
CA MET A 284 22.11 -7.13 11.51
C MET A 284 22.92 -8.00 10.53
N ARG A 285 22.81 -9.33 10.62
CA ARG A 285 23.43 -10.27 9.67
C ARG A 285 22.83 -10.18 8.26
N MET A 286 21.51 -10.01 8.12
CA MET A 286 20.87 -9.82 6.81
C MET A 286 21.28 -8.49 6.15
N ARG A 287 21.32 -7.38 6.93
CA ARG A 287 21.78 -6.08 6.42
C ARG A 287 23.25 -6.11 6.00
N ALA A 288 24.11 -6.84 6.74
CA ALA A 288 25.51 -7.02 6.35
C ALA A 288 25.64 -7.81 5.04
N ALA A 289 24.82 -8.85 4.84
CA ALA A 289 24.82 -9.64 3.61
C ALA A 289 24.29 -8.86 2.40
N GLU A 290 23.25 -8.04 2.59
CA GLU A 290 22.71 -7.17 1.54
C GLU A 290 23.71 -6.08 1.14
N LYS A 291 24.37 -5.45 2.13
CA LYS A 291 25.43 -4.48 1.90
C LYS A 291 26.61 -5.09 1.12
N ALA A 292 27.06 -6.30 1.48
CA ALA A 292 28.14 -6.97 0.77
C ALA A 292 27.80 -7.33 -0.69
N LYS A 293 26.52 -7.63 -0.98
CA LYS A 293 26.06 -7.87 -2.37
C LYS A 293 26.08 -6.60 -3.20
N ILE A 294 25.68 -5.46 -2.63
CA ILE A 294 25.72 -4.16 -3.32
C ILE A 294 27.17 -3.75 -3.58
N GLU A 295 28.04 -3.91 -2.59
CA GLU A 295 29.47 -3.58 -2.71
C GLU A 295 30.18 -4.46 -3.76
N ALA A 296 29.86 -5.76 -3.81
CA ALA A 296 30.39 -6.65 -4.85
C ALA A 296 29.88 -6.30 -6.26
N ARG A 297 28.64 -5.80 -6.37
CA ARG A 297 28.09 -5.36 -7.65
C ARG A 297 28.76 -4.08 -8.14
N ILE A 298 28.97 -3.10 -7.26
CA ILE A 298 29.67 -1.86 -7.58
C ILE A 298 31.09 -2.17 -8.04
N ARG A 299 31.82 -3.00 -7.29
CA ARG A 299 33.18 -3.38 -7.65
C ARG A 299 33.26 -4.09 -9.02
N LYS A 300 32.24 -4.90 -9.34
CA LYS A 300 32.19 -5.57 -10.64
C LYS A 300 31.88 -4.60 -11.78
N GLU A 301 31.00 -3.62 -11.55
CA GLU A 301 30.73 -2.54 -12.51
C GLU A 301 31.98 -1.66 -12.72
N GLU A 302 32.75 -1.36 -11.66
CA GLU A 302 34.03 -0.64 -11.75
C GLU A 302 35.12 -1.44 -12.51
N GLU A 303 35.24 -2.75 -12.26
CA GLU A 303 36.19 -3.63 -12.99
C GLU A 303 35.81 -3.79 -14.48
N GLU A 304 34.51 -3.82 -14.81
CA GLU A 304 34.02 -3.84 -16.20
C GLU A 304 34.24 -2.49 -16.91
N GLU A 305 34.09 -1.36 -16.20
CA GLU A 305 34.36 -0.02 -16.73
C GLU A 305 35.87 0.22 -16.96
N GLU A 306 36.73 -0.24 -16.05
CA GLU A 306 38.19 -0.15 -16.19
C GLU A 306 38.70 -1.04 -17.34
N ALA A 307 38.12 -2.24 -17.52
CA ALA A 307 38.42 -3.10 -18.67
C ALA A 307 37.99 -2.49 -20.01
N ALA A 308 36.81 -1.86 -20.06
CA ALA A 308 36.33 -1.17 -21.26
C ALA A 308 37.20 0.06 -21.60
N ALA A 309 37.64 0.83 -20.60
CA ALA A 309 38.53 1.97 -20.80
C ALA A 309 39.94 1.56 -21.27
N ALA A 310 40.43 0.38 -20.87
CA ALA A 310 41.69 -0.17 -21.36
C ALA A 310 41.60 -0.62 -22.82
N GLU A 311 40.45 -1.16 -23.25
CA GLU A 311 40.21 -1.60 -24.64
C GLU A 311 40.05 -0.41 -25.60
N GLU A 312 39.39 0.67 -25.16
CA GLU A 312 39.27 1.92 -25.96
C GLU A 312 40.60 2.70 -26.04
N GLY A 313 41.52 2.50 -25.10
CA GLY A 313 42.87 3.11 -25.12
C GLY A 313 43.83 2.49 -26.13
N GLU A 314 43.58 1.25 -26.58
CA GLU A 314 44.47 0.51 -27.50
C GLU A 314 44.08 0.70 -28.98
N GLU A 315 42.85 1.15 -29.29
CA GLU A 315 42.42 1.53 -30.65
C GLU A 315 42.77 2.98 -31.04
N GLY A 316 43.32 3.77 -30.10
CA GLY A 316 43.65 5.19 -30.31
C GLY A 316 45.09 5.50 -30.77
N ASP A 317 45.97 4.50 -30.86
CA ASP A 317 47.39 4.67 -31.26
C ASP A 317 47.76 3.72 -32.42
N VAL A 318 47.06 3.85 -33.55
CA VAL A 318 47.45 3.31 -34.87
C VAL A 318 47.24 4.34 -35.96
#